data_AF-F3FDJ0-F1
#
_entry.id   AF-F3FDJ0-F1
#
_cell.length_a   1.000
_cell.length_b   1.000
_cell.length_c   1.000
_cell.angle_alpha   90.00
_cell.angle_beta   90.00
_cell.angle_gamma   90.00
#
_symmetry.space_group_name_H-M   'P 1'
#
loop_
_entity.id
_entity.type
_entity.pdbx_description
1 polymer ?
#
loop_
_entity_poly.entity_id
_entity_poly.type
_entity_poly.pdbx_seq_one_letter_code
_entity_poly.pdbx_strand_id
1 'polypeptide(L)' 'MNNAMQLLQPYPFEKLRALLAGVTPNPEKRPVALSIGEPKHRSPDFVAKALADNLDQMAVYPTTLGIPALREA' A
#
# COMPACT_ATOMS: atom_id res chain seq x y z
N MET A 1 -10.98 -13.45 24.80
CA MET A 1 -10.80 -13.24 23.34
C MET A 1 -11.78 -12.15 22.90
N ASN A 2 -11.37 -11.19 22.07
CA ASN A 2 -12.28 -10.13 21.61
C ASN A 2 -13.17 -10.64 20.46
N ASN A 3 -14.44 -10.92 20.74
CA ASN A 3 -15.39 -11.43 19.75
C ASN A 3 -15.69 -10.43 18.62
N ALA A 4 -15.48 -9.12 18.83
CA ALA A 4 -15.68 -8.11 17.80
C ALA A 4 -14.75 -8.29 16.58
N MET A 5 -13.60 -8.96 16.76
CA MET A 5 -12.67 -9.27 15.67
C MET A 5 -13.30 -10.19 14.61
N GLN A 6 -14.30 -10.98 14.97
CA GLN A 6 -15.02 -11.85 14.03
C GLN A 6 -15.93 -11.08 13.07
N LEU A 7 -16.22 -9.80 13.36
CA LEU A 7 -17.05 -8.94 12.51
C LEU A 7 -16.23 -8.27 11.40
N LEU A 8 -14.90 -8.32 11.47
CA LEU A 8 -14.04 -7.76 10.44
C LEU A 8 -14.29 -8.45 9.10
N GLN A 9 -14.38 -7.62 8.06
CA GLN A 9 -14.55 -8.09 6.70
C GLN A 9 -13.19 -8.09 6.00
N PRO A 10 -12.89 -9.08 5.14
CA PRO A 10 -11.70 -9.05 4.31
C PRO A 10 -11.77 -7.89 3.32
N TYR A 11 -10.62 -7.50 2.77
CA TYR A 11 -10.57 -6.41 1.80
C TYR A 11 -11.42 -6.73 0.56
N PRO A 12 -12.01 -5.72 -0.11
CA PRO A 12 -12.86 -5.96 -1.29
C PRO A 12 -12.19 -6.77 -2.40
N PHE A 13 -10.88 -6.61 -2.62
CA PHE A 13 -10.14 -7.38 -3.63
C PHE A 13 -9.96 -8.86 -3.24
N GLU A 14 -9.93 -9.18 -1.96
CA GLU A 14 -9.91 -10.57 -1.48
C GLU A 14 -11.26 -11.25 -1.73
N LYS A 15 -12.36 -10.52 -1.48
CA LYS A 15 -13.71 -10.98 -1.84
C LYS A 15 -13.84 -11.24 -3.34
N LEU A 16 -13.29 -10.35 -4.17
CA LEU A 16 -13.27 -10.54 -5.63
C LEU A 16 -12.44 -11.76 -6.04
N ARG A 17 -11.27 -11.99 -5.42
CA ARG A 17 -10.46 -13.19 -5.68
C ARG A 17 -11.23 -14.47 -5.31
N ALA A 18 -11.90 -14.49 -4.15
CA ALA A 18 -12.73 -15.62 -3.74
C ALA A 18 -13.89 -15.87 -4.72
N LEU A 19 -14.55 -14.81 -5.19
CA LEU A 19 -15.61 -14.89 -6.18
C LEU A 19 -15.14 -15.51 -7.51
N LEU A 20 -13.91 -15.22 -7.93
CA LEU A 20 -13.34 -15.69 -9.20
C LEU A 20 -12.61 -17.05 -9.10
N ALA A 21 -12.47 -17.63 -7.89
CA ALA A 21 -11.60 -18.79 -7.65
C ALA A 21 -11.96 -20.05 -8.46
N GLY A 22 -13.24 -20.21 -8.85
CA GLY A 22 -13.72 -21.33 -9.67
C GLY A 22 -13.68 -21.10 -11.18
N VAL A 23 -13.26 -19.92 -11.64
CA VAL A 23 -13.26 -19.56 -13.06
C VAL A 23 -11.90 -19.90 -13.67
N THR A 24 -11.90 -20.61 -14.81
CA THR A 24 -10.70 -20.81 -15.63
C THR A 24 -10.68 -19.76 -16.74
N PRO A 25 -9.77 -18.76 -16.70
CA PRO A 25 -9.65 -17.75 -17.76
C PRO A 25 -9.11 -18.35 -19.06
N ASN A 26 -9.32 -17.67 -20.18
CA ASN A 26 -8.71 -18.05 -21.46
C ASN A 26 -7.16 -17.95 -21.36
N PRO A 27 -6.41 -19.05 -21.60
CA PRO A 27 -4.96 -19.08 -21.46
C PRO A 27 -4.20 -18.23 -22.49
N GLU A 28 -4.83 -17.88 -23.62
CA GLU A 28 -4.22 -17.06 -24.68
C GLU A 28 -4.24 -15.56 -24.34
N LYS A 29 -4.98 -15.15 -23.30
CA LYS A 29 -5.16 -13.75 -22.93
C LYS A 29 -4.45 -13.42 -21.62
N ARG A 30 -3.64 -12.36 -21.64
CA ARG A 30 -3.03 -11.83 -20.43
C ARG A 30 -4.09 -11.13 -19.55
N PRO A 31 -4.15 -11.39 -18.23
CA PRO A 31 -5.05 -10.68 -17.33
C PRO A 31 -4.78 -9.18 -17.26
N VAL A 32 -5.83 -8.38 -17.15
CA VAL A 32 -5.77 -6.93 -16.91
C VAL A 32 -6.41 -6.63 -15.56
N ALA A 33 -5.60 -6.31 -14.56
CA ALA A 33 -6.05 -6.04 -13.20
C ALA A 33 -6.45 -4.57 -13.03
N LEU A 34 -7.75 -4.27 -13.20
CA LEU A 34 -8.35 -2.94 -12.98
C LEU A 34 -9.14 -2.84 -11.67
N SER A 35 -9.13 -3.91 -10.87
CA SER A 35 -9.93 -4.02 -9.64
C SER A 35 -9.28 -3.38 -8.41
N ILE A 36 -8.01 -3.00 -8.48
CA ILE A 36 -7.25 -2.40 -7.37
C ILE A 36 -6.73 -1.04 -7.81
N GLY A 37 -7.12 0.02 -7.10
CA GLY A 37 -6.71 1.40 -7.36
C GLY A 37 -5.33 1.76 -6.82
N GLU A 38 -4.39 0.81 -6.72
CA GLU A 38 -3.04 1.08 -6.23
C GLU A 38 -2.10 1.47 -7.39
N PRO A 39 -1.27 2.51 -7.25
CA PRO A 39 -0.32 2.88 -8.27
C PRO A 39 0.73 1.78 -8.45
N LYS A 40 1.05 1.45 -9.71
CA LYS A 40 2.09 0.47 -10.08
C LYS A 40 3.37 1.10 -10.61
N HIS A 41 3.43 2.43 -10.66
CA HIS A 41 4.61 3.16 -11.12
C HIS A 41 5.70 3.18 -10.03
N ARG A 42 6.95 3.14 -10.47
CA ARG A 42 8.10 3.34 -9.60
C ARG A 42 8.07 4.77 -9.03
N SER A 43 8.39 4.92 -7.76
CA SER A 43 8.59 6.23 -7.14
C SER A 43 9.76 6.97 -7.80
N PRO A 44 9.71 8.32 -7.90
CA PRO A 44 10.83 9.11 -8.42
C PRO A 44 12.11 8.89 -7.61
N ASP A 45 13.26 8.91 -8.29
CA ASP A 45 14.57 8.56 -7.67
C ASP A 45 14.96 9.49 -6.50
N PHE A 46 14.55 10.76 -6.56
CA PHE A 46 14.87 11.72 -5.50
C PHE A 46 14.26 11.34 -4.15
N VAL A 47 13.14 10.59 -4.13
CA VAL A 47 12.49 10.15 -2.89
C VAL A 47 13.39 9.18 -2.13
N ALA A 48 13.92 8.16 -2.82
CA ALA A 48 14.84 7.20 -2.23
C ALA A 48 16.14 7.86 -1.78
N LYS A 49 16.63 8.82 -2.58
CA LYS A 49 17.81 9.62 -2.23
C LYS A 49 17.60 10.45 -0.96
N ALA A 50 16.49 11.19 -0.87
CA ALA A 50 16.19 12.01 0.30
C ALA A 50 16.08 11.18 1.58
N LEU A 51 15.48 9.98 1.52
CA LEU A 51 15.44 9.06 2.66
C LEU A 51 16.84 8.58 3.06
N ALA A 52 17.65 8.15 2.09
CA ALA A 52 19.01 7.66 2.34
C ALA A 52 19.92 8.74 2.94
N ASP A 53 19.82 9.97 2.43
CA ASP A 53 20.63 11.11 2.87
C ASP A 53 20.30 11.57 4.31
N ASN A 54 19.19 11.10 4.93
CA ASN A 54 18.73 11.51 6.27
C ASN A 54 18.60 10.34 7.27
N LEU A 55 19.26 9.20 7.00
CA LEU A 55 19.18 8.00 7.85
C LEU A 55 19.75 8.19 9.27
N ASP A 56 20.65 9.15 9.45
CA ASP A 56 21.22 9.53 10.75
C ASP A 56 20.15 10.05 11.74
N GLN A 57 19.02 10.57 11.22
CA GLN A 57 17.90 11.07 12.02
C GLN A 57 16.98 9.96 12.53
N MET A 58 17.21 8.68 12.18
CA MET A 58 16.29 7.58 12.50
C MET A 58 16.15 7.29 14.01
N ALA A 59 17.13 7.68 14.82
CA ALA A 59 17.06 7.57 16.29
C ALA A 59 16.35 8.77 16.95
N VAL A 60 16.06 9.83 16.19
CA VAL A 60 15.40 11.02 16.71
C VAL A 60 13.90 10.77 16.76
N TYR A 61 13.30 11.00 17.93
CA TYR A 61 11.86 10.82 18.12
C TYR A 61 11.10 11.95 17.39
N PRO A 62 10.26 11.65 16.39
CA PRO A 62 9.55 12.69 15.66
C PRO A 62 8.43 13.30 16.51
N THR A 63 8.16 14.57 16.32
CA THR A 63 6.99 15.22 16.92
C THR A 63 5.72 14.78 16.21
N THR A 64 4.59 14.73 16.93
CA THR A 64 3.29 14.36 16.35
C THR A 64 2.87 15.28 15.20
N LEU A 65 3.25 16.56 15.26
CA LEU A 65 2.96 17.54 14.21
C LEU A 65 3.90 17.46 13.00
N GLY A 66 4.98 16.67 13.08
CA GLY A 66 6.05 16.68 12.10
C GLY A 66 6.93 17.93 12.17
N ILE A 67 8.02 17.91 11.39
CA ILE A 67 8.99 19.01 11.34
C ILE A 67 8.43 20.22 10.56
N PRO A 68 8.79 21.47 10.93
CA PRO A 68 8.32 22.66 10.21
C PRO A 68 8.61 22.62 8.71
N ALA A 69 9.82 22.18 8.33
CA ALA A 69 10.23 22.08 6.93
C ALA A 69 9.31 21.21 6.07
N LEU A 70 8.67 20.17 6.64
CA LEU A 70 7.71 19.34 5.90
C LEU A 70 6.34 20.01 5.78
N ARG A 71 5.94 20.83 6.76
CA ARG A 71 4.63 21.50 6.77
C ARG A 71 4.60 22.76 5.91
N GLU A 72 5.76 23.35 5.64
CA GLU A 72 5.91 24.58 4.85
C GLU A 72 6.27 24.30 3.37
N ALA A 73 6.54 23.03 3.01
CA ALA A 73 6.89 22.59 1.67
C ALA A 73 5.68 22.48 0.72
#